data_AF-A0A1S7PHV8-F1
#
_entry.id   AF-A0A1S7PHV8-F1
#
_cell.length_a   1.000
_cell.length_b   1.000
_cell.length_c   1.000
_cell.angle_alpha   90.00
_cell.angle_beta   90.00
_cell.angle_gamma   90.00
#
_symmetry.space_group_name_H-M   'P 1'
#
loop_
_entity.id
_entity.type
_entity.pdbx_description
1 polymer ?
#
loop_
_entity_poly.entity_id
_entity_poly.type
_entity_poly.pdbx_seq_one_letter_code
_entity_poly.pdbx_strand_id
1 'polypeptide(L)'
;MSDDIDTLLDLEDQVTLDPETQTVMRDEGRRIDRCMEELRPDQANAVRRAYVEGMSYAELAEDMNAPLNTVRTWLRRSLLKLRECMER
;
A
#
# COMPACT_ATOMS: atom_id res chain seq x y z
N MET A 1 12.77 -6.08 -49.33
CA MET A 1 13.74 -5.60 -48.33
C MET A 1 13.00 -4.58 -47.49
N SER A 2 13.15 -4.69 -46.16
CA SER A 2 12.87 -3.69 -45.10
C SER A 2 11.49 -3.51 -44.43
N ASP A 3 10.49 -4.38 -44.62
CA ASP A 3 9.19 -4.19 -43.94
C ASP A 3 9.02 -4.94 -42.61
N ASP A 4 9.98 -5.80 -42.21
CA ASP A 4 9.86 -6.61 -40.99
C ASP A 4 10.42 -5.95 -39.71
N ILE A 5 11.05 -4.77 -39.81
CA ILE A 5 11.71 -4.11 -38.67
C ILE A 5 10.73 -3.22 -37.87
N ASP A 6 9.67 -2.71 -38.51
CA ASP A 6 8.77 -1.72 -37.91
C ASP A 6 7.76 -2.33 -36.93
N THR A 7 7.59 -3.67 -36.96
CA THR A 7 6.66 -4.39 -36.06
C THR A 7 7.27 -4.74 -34.69
N LEU A 8 8.57 -4.46 -34.48
CA LEU A 8 9.27 -4.83 -33.22
C LEU A 8 9.19 -3.77 -32.11
N LEU A 9 8.61 -2.59 -32.38
CA LEU A 9 8.63 -1.43 -31.47
C LEU A 9 7.45 -1.36 -30.49
N ASP A 10 6.55 -2.35 -30.48
CA ASP A 10 5.36 -2.41 -29.62
C ASP A 10 5.44 -3.51 -28.54
N LEU A 11 6.65 -3.94 -28.21
CA LEU A 11 6.87 -4.63 -26.94
C LEU A 11 6.78 -3.57 -25.85
N GLU A 12 5.60 -3.42 -25.26
CA GLU A 12 5.44 -2.78 -23.95
C GLU A 12 6.61 -3.26 -23.08
N ASP A 13 7.42 -2.33 -22.56
CA ASP A 13 8.43 -2.63 -21.55
C ASP A 13 7.69 -3.29 -20.39
N GLN A 14 7.63 -4.62 -20.39
CA GLN A 14 7.23 -5.37 -19.21
C GLN A 14 8.29 -5.01 -18.19
N VAL A 15 7.93 -4.12 -17.27
CA VAL A 15 8.77 -3.73 -16.13
C VAL A 15 8.95 -4.99 -15.28
N THR A 16 9.87 -5.82 -15.73
CA THR A 16 10.27 -7.04 -15.07
C THR A 16 11.36 -6.56 -14.13
N LEU A 17 10.95 -6.25 -12.90
CA LEU A 17 11.89 -5.93 -11.84
C LEU A 17 12.93 -7.04 -11.79
N ASP A 18 14.20 -6.67 -11.65
CA ASP A 18 15.25 -7.66 -11.50
C ASP A 18 14.99 -8.54 -10.24
N PRO A 19 15.50 -9.78 -10.21
CA PRO A 19 15.23 -10.72 -9.12
C PRO A 19 15.63 -10.19 -7.72
N GLU A 20 16.64 -9.33 -7.64
CA GLU A 20 17.07 -8.71 -6.39
C GLU A 20 16.00 -7.71 -5.91
N THR A 21 15.56 -6.79 -6.77
CA THR A 21 14.50 -5.84 -6.48
C THR A 21 13.20 -6.53 -6.09
N GLN A 22 12.81 -7.60 -6.78
CA GLN A 22 11.62 -8.39 -6.40
C GLN A 22 11.74 -8.97 -4.99
N THR A 23 12.94 -9.45 -4.62
CA THR A 23 13.20 -10.02 -3.31
C THR A 23 13.11 -8.96 -2.21
N VAL A 24 13.71 -7.78 -2.44
CA VAL A 24 13.65 -6.63 -1.53
C VAL A 24 12.20 -6.17 -1.33
N MET A 25 11.43 -5.98 -2.41
CA MET A 25 10.03 -5.55 -2.30
C MET A 25 9.16 -6.55 -1.54
N ARG A 26 9.37 -7.86 -1.76
CA ARG A 26 8.66 -8.90 -1.00
C ARG A 26 9.03 -8.89 0.48
N ASP A 27 10.29 -8.60 0.81
CA ASP A 27 10.72 -8.52 2.20
C ASP A 27 10.14 -7.30 2.91
N GLU A 28 10.15 -6.15 2.24
CA GLU A 28 9.53 -4.93 2.75
C GLU A 28 8.03 -5.09 2.95
N GLY A 29 7.34 -5.74 2.00
CA GLY A 29 5.93 -6.09 2.13
C GLY A 29 5.66 -6.94 3.37
N ARG A 30 6.46 -8.00 3.60
CA ARG A 30 6.36 -8.81 4.83
C ARG A 30 6.60 -8.01 6.09
N ARG A 31 7.52 -7.04 6.06
CA ARG A 31 7.81 -6.17 7.21
C ARG A 31 6.63 -5.25 7.53
N ILE A 32 6.02 -4.66 6.50
CA ILE A 32 4.80 -3.86 6.63
C ILE A 32 3.65 -4.71 7.19
N ASP A 33 3.44 -5.93 6.67
CA ASP A 33 2.38 -6.81 7.15
C ASP A 33 2.56 -7.16 8.63
N ARG A 34 3.79 -7.49 9.08
CA ARG A 34 4.10 -7.69 10.50
C ARG A 34 3.81 -6.44 11.35
N CYS A 35 4.15 -5.25 10.87
CA CYS A 35 3.85 -4.02 11.60
C CYS A 35 2.35 -3.71 11.65
N MET A 36 1.60 -4.08 10.62
CA MET A 36 0.13 -3.95 10.59
C MET A 36 -0.53 -4.86 11.63
N GLU A 37 0.04 -6.03 11.93
CA GLU A 37 -0.43 -6.94 13.00
C GLU A 37 -0.31 -6.33 14.40
N GLU A 38 0.54 -5.32 14.61
CA GLU A 38 0.61 -4.61 15.89
C GLU A 38 -0.52 -3.61 16.10
N LEU A 39 -1.25 -3.23 15.05
CA LEU A 39 -2.42 -2.38 15.16
C LEU A 39 -3.63 -3.19 15.63
N ARG A 40 -4.64 -2.52 16.18
CA ARG A 40 -5.94 -3.16 16.38
C ARG A 40 -6.53 -3.54 15.01
N PRO A 41 -7.25 -4.68 14.88
CA PRO A 41 -7.76 -5.15 13.59
C PRO A 41 -8.52 -4.08 12.78
N ASP A 42 -9.42 -3.35 13.45
CA ASP A 42 -10.20 -2.28 12.81
C ASP A 42 -9.34 -1.12 12.31
N GLN A 43 -8.24 -0.83 13.00
CA GLN A 43 -7.30 0.22 12.62
C GLN A 43 -6.40 -0.23 11.47
N ALA A 44 -5.93 -1.48 11.47
CA ALA A 44 -5.19 -2.05 10.35
C ALA A 44 -6.06 -2.07 9.08
N ASN A 45 -7.32 -2.48 9.20
CA ASN A 45 -8.27 -2.46 8.11
C ASN A 45 -8.52 -1.03 7.60
N ALA A 46 -8.76 -0.07 8.50
CA ALA A 46 -8.92 1.34 8.14
C ALA A 46 -7.71 1.92 7.38
N VAL A 47 -6.48 1.59 7.81
CA VAL A 47 -5.26 2.01 7.12
C VAL A 47 -5.16 1.39 5.73
N ARG A 48 -5.44 0.07 5.60
CA ARG A 48 -5.41 -0.62 4.31
C ARG A 48 -6.40 0.01 3.32
N ARG A 49 -7.64 0.24 3.78
CA ARG A 49 -8.67 0.86 2.94
C ARG A 49 -8.33 2.27 2.50
N ALA A 50 -7.77 3.07 3.40
CA ALA A 50 -7.39 4.45 3.08
C ALA A 50 -6.20 4.55 2.12
N TYR A 51 -5.15 3.75 2.31
CA TYR A 51 -3.87 3.93 1.60
C TYR A 51 -3.57 2.89 0.52
N VAL A 52 -4.19 1.72 0.57
CA VAL A 52 -4.01 0.66 -0.44
C VAL A 52 -5.20 0.63 -1.39
N GLU A 53 -6.42 0.73 -0.86
CA GLU A 53 -7.66 0.67 -1.66
C GLU A 53 -8.15 2.06 -2.10
N GLY A 54 -7.56 3.13 -1.56
CA GLY A 54 -7.82 4.51 -1.98
C GLY A 54 -9.14 5.11 -1.47
N MET A 55 -9.78 4.51 -0.46
CA MET A 55 -10.98 5.08 0.15
C MET A 55 -10.69 6.45 0.77
N SER A 56 -11.58 7.41 0.54
CA SER A 56 -11.52 8.71 1.19
C SER A 56 -11.82 8.59 2.69
N TYR A 57 -11.38 9.58 3.46
CA TYR A 57 -11.67 9.61 4.89
C TYR A 57 -13.17 9.76 5.19
N ALA A 58 -13.96 10.31 4.25
CA ALA A 58 -15.40 10.44 4.38
C ALA A 58 -16.09 9.09 4.21
N GLU A 59 -15.76 8.36 3.14
CA GLU A 59 -16.28 7.00 2.90
C GLU A 59 -15.93 6.05 4.05
N LEU A 60 -14.70 6.17 4.56
CA LEU A 60 -14.27 5.37 5.71
C LEU A 60 -15.02 5.74 7.00
N ALA A 61 -15.35 7.01 7.20
CA ALA A 61 -16.14 7.49 8.35
C ALA A 61 -17.59 6.97 8.31
N GLU A 62 -18.19 6.95 7.12
CA GLU A 62 -19.52 6.39 6.89
C GLU A 62 -19.54 4.87 7.14
N ASP A 63 -18.61 4.13 6.53
CA ASP A 63 -18.52 2.67 6.70
C ASP A 63 -18.28 2.25 8.15
N MET A 64 -17.40 2.96 8.86
CA MET A 64 -17.09 2.68 10.26
C MET A 64 -18.13 3.23 11.25
N ASN A 65 -19.15 3.95 10.76
CA ASN A 65 -20.13 4.67 11.58
C ASN A 65 -19.46 5.54 12.67
N ALA A 66 -18.44 6.30 12.28
CA ALA A 66 -17.61 7.09 13.18
C ALA A 66 -17.44 8.53 12.66
N PRO A 67 -17.27 9.55 13.53
CA PRO A 67 -17.03 10.92 13.08
C PRO A 67 -15.74 11.03 12.24
N LEU A 68 -15.75 11.87 11.20
CA LEU A 68 -14.59 12.10 10.33
C LEU A 68 -13.31 12.46 11.10
N ASN A 69 -13.43 13.28 12.15
CA ASN A 69 -12.28 13.66 12.99
C ASN A 69 -11.74 12.48 13.80
N THR A 70 -12.59 11.53 14.18
CA THR A 70 -12.19 10.28 14.85
C THR A 70 -11.37 9.42 13.89
N VAL A 71 -11.85 9.22 12.67
CA VAL A 71 -11.12 8.47 11.62
C VAL A 71 -9.76 9.11 11.32
N ARG A 72 -9.70 10.43 11.12
CA ARG A 72 -8.44 11.16 10.92
C ARG A 72 -7.46 10.96 12.08
N THR A 73 -7.94 11.01 13.31
CA THR A 73 -7.11 10.82 14.50
C THR A 73 -6.60 9.38 14.62
N TRP A 74 -7.43 8.39 14.31
CA TRP A 74 -7.04 6.98 14.31
C TRP A 74 -5.99 6.71 13.25
N LEU A 75 -6.22 7.11 12.00
CA LEU A 75 -5.26 6.94 10.90
C LEU A 75 -3.91 7.58 11.24
N ARG A 76 -3.91 8.81 11.76
CA ARG A 76 -2.68 9.48 12.18
C ARG A 76 -1.91 8.69 13.23
N ARG A 77 -2.59 8.19 14.28
CA ARG A 77 -1.96 7.41 15.35
C ARG A 77 -1.46 6.05 14.85
N SER A 78 -2.23 5.40 13.97
CA SER A 78 -1.83 4.14 13.35
C SER A 78 -0.57 4.32 12.50
N LEU A 79 -0.49 5.36 11.68
CA LEU A 79 0.70 5.65 10.87
C LEU A 79 1.94 5.95 11.73
N LEU A 80 1.78 6.62 12.87
CA LEU A 80 2.89 6.84 13.81
C LEU A 80 3.39 5.51 14.39
N LYS A 81 2.48 4.63 14.82
CA LYS A 81 2.83 3.31 15.32
C LYS A 81 3.50 2.43 14.25
N LEU A 82 3.02 2.49 13.02
CA LEU A 82 3.65 1.78 11.90
C LEU A 82 5.06 2.31 11.63
N ARG A 83 5.26 3.62 11.64
CA ARG A 83 6.59 4.23 11.53
C ARG A 83 7.53 3.71 12.62
N GLU A 84 7.11 3.80 13.88
CA GLU A 84 7.91 3.31 15.02
C GLU A 84 8.26 1.82 14.87
N CYS A 85 7.32 1.00 14.42
CA CYS A 85 7.57 -0.41 14.15
C CYS A 85 8.60 -0.65 13.04
N MET A 86 8.53 0.12 11.95
CA MET A 86 9.44 0.04 10.81
C MET A 86 10.82 0.67 11.07
N GLU A 87 10.97 1.46 12.14
CA GLU A 87 12.25 2.03 12.58
C GLU A 87 12.99 1.14 13.58
N ARG A 88 12.33 0.09 14.11
CA ARG A 88 12.97 -0.98 14.89
C ARG A 88 13.64 -2.01 13.99
#